data_AF-A0A2P8H7M2-F1
#
_entry.id   AF-A0A2P8H7M2-F1
#
_cell.length_a   1.000
_cell.length_b   1.000
_cell.length_c   1.000
_cell.angle_alpha   90.00
_cell.angle_beta   90.00
_cell.angle_gamma   90.00
#
_symmetry.space_group_name_H-M   'P 1'
#
loop_
_entity.id
_entity.type
_entity.pdbx_description
1 polymer ?
#
loop_
_entity_poly.entity_id
_entity_poly.type
_entity_poly.pdbx_seq_one_letter_code
_entity_poly.pdbx_strand_id
1 'polypeptide(L)'
;MEYLFRNVRELVERAEQENKLISEVMIEQEMLVTERSREEIMKQMDRNLTVMEEAVEKGLKGVHSVSGLTGGDAVLLQEYMAKGNSLSGDLLLDAVSKAVATNEVNAAMGTICATPTAGSAGVVPGTLFAVKNKLNPTREQMIRFLFTSGAFGFVVANNASISGAAGGCQAEVGSAAAMAAAAIVEMAGGTPQQSSEAFAITMKNMLGLVCDPVAGLVEVPCVKRNAMGAANSVVAADMALAGVKSRIPCDEVIGAMFEIGQSMPSALRETAKGGLAATPTGKWLEAKIFGGAVVGSGR
;
A
#
# COMPACT_ATOMS: atom_id res chain seq x y z
N MET A 1 -20.38 17.35 9.50
CA MET A 1 -20.40 15.89 9.63
C MET A 1 -19.64 15.54 10.89
N GLU A 2 -20.20 14.71 11.75
CA GLU A 2 -19.55 14.31 13.00
C GLU A 2 -18.63 13.11 12.69
N TYR A 3 -17.33 13.26 12.98
CA TYR A 3 -16.35 12.18 12.87
C TYR A 3 -16.01 11.69 14.27
N LEU A 4 -15.99 10.37 14.44
CA LEU A 4 -15.60 9.68 15.67
C LEU A 4 -14.12 9.92 16.01
N PHE A 5 -13.27 10.15 15.01
CA PHE A 5 -11.87 10.52 15.16
C PHE A 5 -11.41 11.36 13.97
N ARG A 6 -10.44 12.24 14.19
CA ARG A 6 -9.85 13.11 13.15
C ARG A 6 -8.38 12.83 12.91
N ASN A 7 -7.70 12.24 13.88
CA ASN A 7 -6.28 11.94 13.88
C ASN A 7 -6.03 10.56 14.50
N VAL A 8 -4.82 10.03 14.34
CA VAL A 8 -4.46 8.70 14.83
C VAL A 8 -4.49 8.67 16.35
N ARG A 9 -4.07 9.74 17.03
CA ARG A 9 -4.18 9.83 18.49
C ARG A 9 -5.62 9.61 18.98
N GLU A 10 -6.60 10.33 18.43
CA GLU A 10 -8.01 10.16 18.79
C GLU A 10 -8.54 8.76 18.48
N LEU A 11 -8.12 8.18 17.35
CA LEU A 11 -8.45 6.80 16.97
C LEU A 11 -7.95 5.78 18.01
N VAL A 12 -6.68 5.90 18.39
CA VAL A 12 -6.03 5.01 19.37
C VAL A 12 -6.64 5.20 20.76
N GLU A 13 -6.75 6.45 21.24
CA GLU A 13 -7.31 6.76 22.55
C GLU A 13 -8.73 6.21 22.69
N ARG A 14 -9.56 6.35 21.66
CA ARG A 14 -10.91 5.80 21.65
C ARG A 14 -10.91 4.27 21.68
N ALA A 15 -10.12 3.63 20.83
CA ALA A 15 -10.01 2.16 20.80
C ALA A 15 -9.58 1.60 22.17
N GLU A 16 -8.63 2.25 22.84
CA GLU A 16 -8.16 1.84 24.16
C GLU A 16 -9.17 2.11 25.28
N GLN A 17 -9.79 3.30 25.30
CA GLN A 17 -10.79 3.68 26.31
C GLN A 17 -12.04 2.80 26.26
N GLU A 18 -12.48 2.44 25.05
CA GLU A 18 -13.67 1.62 24.83
C GLU A 18 -13.37 0.12 24.79
N ASN A 19 -12.09 -0.27 24.92
CA ASN A 19 -11.61 -1.65 24.78
C ASN A 19 -12.09 -2.30 23.46
N LYS A 20 -11.94 -1.57 22.36
CA LYS A 20 -12.33 -1.94 21.00
C LYS A 20 -11.10 -2.09 20.11
N LEU A 21 -11.25 -2.87 19.04
CA LEU A 21 -10.29 -2.90 17.94
C LEU A 21 -10.37 -1.59 17.13
N ILE A 22 -9.28 -1.20 16.45
CA ILE A 22 -9.31 -0.05 15.53
C ILE A 22 -10.29 -0.33 14.39
N SER A 23 -10.35 -1.57 13.89
CA SER A 23 -11.35 -1.97 12.89
C SER A 23 -12.79 -1.73 13.35
N GLU A 24 -13.09 -1.90 14.64
CA GLU A 24 -14.42 -1.68 15.20
C GLU A 24 -14.79 -0.19 15.19
N VAL A 25 -13.87 0.67 15.65
CA VAL A 25 -14.06 2.12 15.62
C VAL A 25 -14.29 2.62 14.19
N MET A 26 -13.58 2.04 13.20
CA MET A 26 -13.78 2.40 11.80
C MET A 26 -15.12 1.90 11.25
N ILE A 27 -15.58 0.71 11.63
CA ILE A 27 -16.92 0.21 11.23
C ILE A 27 -17.99 1.16 11.76
N GLU A 28 -17.91 1.58 13.02
CA GLU A 28 -18.83 2.54 13.62
C GLU A 28 -18.77 3.92 12.92
N GLN A 29 -17.57 4.36 12.53
CA GLN A 29 -17.36 5.59 11.75
C GLN A 29 -18.05 5.53 10.38
N GLU A 30 -17.93 4.40 9.67
CA GLU A 30 -18.60 4.16 8.39
C GLU A 30 -20.12 4.13 8.55
N MET A 31 -20.64 3.44 9.57
CA MET A 31 -22.07 3.41 9.86
C MET A 31 -22.62 4.82 10.13
N LEU A 32 -21.88 5.64 10.90
CA LEU A 32 -22.28 7.01 11.21
C LEU A 32 -22.30 7.92 9.97
N VAL A 33 -21.28 7.82 9.12
CA VAL A 33 -21.14 8.72 7.95
C VAL A 33 -22.08 8.33 6.80
N THR A 34 -22.29 7.03 6.62
CA THR A 34 -23.10 6.53 5.49
C THR A 34 -24.56 6.27 5.86
N GLU A 35 -24.90 6.28 7.15
CA GLU A 35 -26.21 5.90 7.69
C GLU A 35 -26.64 4.46 7.29
N ARG A 36 -25.66 3.60 6.98
CA ARG A 36 -25.88 2.20 6.58
C ARG A 36 -25.73 1.26 7.77
N SER A 37 -26.39 0.11 7.70
CA SER A 37 -26.25 -0.93 8.71
C SER A 37 -24.86 -1.57 8.68
N ARG A 38 -24.46 -2.14 9.83
CA ARG A 38 -23.23 -2.93 9.97
C ARG A 38 -23.12 -4.03 8.92
N GLU A 39 -24.21 -4.75 8.67
CA GLU A 39 -24.25 -5.84 7.70
C GLU A 39 -23.92 -5.36 6.29
N GLU A 40 -24.48 -4.22 5.87
CA GLU A 40 -24.23 -3.64 4.56
C GLU A 40 -22.78 -3.16 4.40
N ILE A 41 -22.20 -2.56 5.45
CA ILE A 41 -20.81 -2.12 5.50
C ILE A 41 -19.85 -3.32 5.41
N MET A 42 -20.07 -4.34 6.25
CA MET A 42 -19.26 -5.57 6.23
C MET A 42 -19.37 -6.30 4.89
N LYS A 43 -20.57 -6.40 4.31
CA LYS A 43 -20.80 -7.04 3.01
C LYS A 43 -20.12 -6.29 1.87
N GLN A 44 -20.09 -4.95 1.91
CA GLN A 44 -19.38 -4.18 0.91
C GLN A 44 -17.86 -4.37 1.03
N MET A 45 -17.33 -4.41 2.24
CA MET A 45 -15.90 -4.65 2.46
C MET A 45 -15.50 -6.08 2.07
N ASP A 46 -16.37 -7.06 2.29
CA ASP A 46 -16.16 -8.45 1.82
C ASP A 46 -16.05 -8.52 0.29
N ARG A 47 -16.86 -7.76 -0.45
CA ARG A 47 -16.72 -7.65 -1.92
C ARG A 47 -15.36 -7.08 -2.32
N ASN A 48 -14.89 -6.05 -1.62
CA ASN A 48 -13.56 -5.48 -1.87
C ASN A 48 -12.46 -6.52 -1.62
N LEU A 49 -12.59 -7.30 -0.55
CA LEU A 49 -11.67 -8.38 -0.22
C LEU A 49 -11.68 -9.50 -1.29
N THR A 50 -12.84 -9.86 -1.82
CA THR A 50 -12.95 -10.82 -2.93
C THR A 50 -12.24 -10.31 -4.18
N VAL A 51 -12.43 -9.03 -4.56
CA VAL A 51 -11.70 -8.43 -5.70
C VAL A 51 -10.19 -8.45 -5.47
N MET A 52 -9.74 -8.18 -4.25
CA MET A 52 -8.33 -8.29 -3.89
C MET A 52 -7.78 -9.72 -4.02
N GLU A 53 -8.54 -10.71 -3.57
CA GLU A 53 -8.19 -12.14 -3.68
C GLU A 53 -8.05 -12.56 -5.16
N GLU A 54 -9.06 -12.24 -5.97
CA GLU A 54 -9.08 -12.52 -7.40
C GLU A 54 -7.91 -11.85 -8.14
N ALA A 55 -7.56 -10.62 -7.79
CA ALA A 55 -6.44 -9.90 -8.37
C ALA A 55 -5.09 -10.57 -8.04
N VAL A 56 -4.88 -10.98 -6.78
CA VAL A 56 -3.67 -11.71 -6.38
C VAL A 56 -3.59 -13.04 -7.14
N GLU A 57 -4.66 -13.84 -7.14
CA GLU A 57 -4.68 -15.13 -7.81
C GLU A 57 -4.45 -15.02 -9.32
N LYS A 58 -5.01 -13.99 -9.96
CA LYS A 58 -4.80 -13.73 -11.39
C LYS A 58 -3.35 -13.34 -11.68
N GLY A 59 -2.76 -12.44 -10.89
CA GLY A 59 -1.38 -12.01 -11.09
C GLY A 59 -0.37 -13.14 -10.87
N LEU A 60 -0.62 -14.01 -9.87
CA LEU A 60 0.21 -15.19 -9.60
C LEU A 60 0.18 -16.24 -10.73
N LYS A 61 -0.83 -16.23 -11.60
CA LYS A 61 -0.88 -17.05 -12.82
C LYS A 61 -0.09 -16.45 -13.99
N GLY A 62 0.48 -15.26 -13.81
CA GLY A 62 1.17 -14.50 -14.84
C GLY A 62 0.23 -13.61 -15.64
N VAL A 63 0.55 -12.32 -15.68
CA VAL A 63 -0.15 -11.32 -16.49
C VAL A 63 0.88 -10.31 -17.01
N HIS A 64 0.62 -9.71 -18.17
CA HIS A 64 1.50 -8.71 -18.76
C HIS A 64 0.72 -7.43 -19.07
N SER A 65 1.37 -6.30 -18.83
CA SER A 65 0.89 -4.97 -19.21
C SER A 65 0.75 -4.84 -20.73
N VAL A 66 -0.07 -3.89 -21.16
CA VAL A 66 -0.22 -3.55 -22.59
C VAL A 66 1.07 -2.95 -23.16
N SER A 67 1.83 -2.21 -22.34
CA SER A 67 3.11 -1.62 -22.76
C SER A 67 4.25 -2.64 -22.88
N GLY A 68 4.12 -3.79 -22.19
CA GLY A 68 5.16 -4.80 -22.07
C GLY A 68 6.30 -4.43 -21.11
N LEU A 69 6.21 -3.34 -20.34
CA LEU A 69 7.25 -2.96 -19.36
C LEU A 69 7.22 -3.83 -18.11
N THR A 70 6.03 -4.30 -17.72
CA THR A 70 5.83 -5.12 -16.52
C THR A 70 4.99 -6.36 -16.84
N GLY A 71 5.33 -7.49 -16.21
CA GLY A 71 4.55 -8.71 -16.19
C GLY A 71 5.41 -9.94 -15.87
N GLY A 72 4.85 -10.86 -15.10
CA GLY A 72 5.48 -12.15 -14.78
C GLY A 72 6.49 -12.12 -13.64
N ASP A 73 6.79 -10.95 -13.04
CA ASP A 73 7.74 -10.87 -11.92
C ASP A 73 7.19 -11.58 -10.68
N ALA A 74 5.87 -11.58 -10.48
CA ALA A 74 5.24 -12.33 -9.40
C ALA A 74 5.50 -13.84 -9.53
N VAL A 75 5.46 -14.37 -10.75
CA VAL A 75 5.74 -15.78 -11.06
C VAL A 75 7.22 -16.08 -10.81
N LEU A 76 8.12 -15.21 -11.28
CA LEU A 76 9.57 -15.35 -11.04
C LEU A 76 9.89 -15.41 -9.54
N LEU A 77 9.21 -14.60 -8.72
CA LEU A 77 9.39 -14.60 -7.27
C LEU A 77 8.88 -15.90 -6.63
N GLN A 78 7.71 -16.41 -7.04
CA GLN A 78 7.17 -17.68 -6.55
C GLN A 78 8.05 -18.87 -6.95
N GLU A 79 8.56 -18.90 -8.17
CA GLU A 79 9.52 -19.91 -8.63
C GLU A 79 10.84 -19.84 -7.87
N TYR A 80 11.33 -18.64 -7.56
CA TYR A 80 12.52 -18.45 -6.75
C TYR A 80 12.31 -18.93 -5.30
N MET A 81 11.16 -18.62 -4.69
CA MET A 81 10.77 -19.14 -3.37
C MET A 81 10.72 -20.66 -3.34
N ALA A 82 10.13 -21.29 -4.36
CA ALA A 82 9.99 -22.74 -4.46
C ALA A 82 11.35 -23.49 -4.49
N LYS A 83 12.44 -22.80 -4.83
CA LYS A 83 13.82 -23.35 -4.78
C LYS A 83 14.40 -23.42 -3.36
N GLY A 84 13.76 -22.80 -2.36
CA GLY A 84 14.12 -22.91 -0.95
C GLY A 84 15.35 -22.12 -0.50
N ASN A 85 15.88 -21.22 -1.32
CA ASN A 85 17.10 -20.43 -1.02
C ASN A 85 16.79 -18.92 -0.88
N SER A 86 15.60 -18.56 -0.41
CA SER A 86 15.19 -17.16 -0.25
C SER A 86 16.02 -16.47 0.85
N LEU A 87 16.54 -15.27 0.57
CA LEU A 87 17.37 -14.52 1.53
C LEU A 87 16.52 -13.79 2.59
N SER A 88 15.34 -13.32 2.20
CA SER A 88 14.43 -12.53 3.04
C SER A 88 13.50 -13.37 3.90
N GLY A 89 13.51 -14.69 3.73
CA GLY A 89 12.51 -15.60 4.28
C GLY A 89 11.21 -15.62 3.47
N ASP A 90 10.49 -16.75 3.56
CA ASP A 90 9.38 -17.06 2.67
C ASP A 90 8.17 -16.18 2.88
N LEU A 91 7.80 -15.85 4.13
CA LEU A 91 6.64 -14.98 4.39
C LEU A 91 6.82 -13.59 3.78
N LEU A 92 8.01 -13.00 3.95
CA LEU A 92 8.30 -11.67 3.44
C LEU A 92 8.29 -11.68 1.91
N LEU A 93 8.89 -12.71 1.30
CA LEU A 93 8.96 -12.83 -0.15
C LEU A 93 7.60 -13.18 -0.77
N ASP A 94 6.74 -13.91 -0.05
CA ASP A 94 5.37 -14.18 -0.43
C ASP A 94 4.54 -12.89 -0.45
N ALA A 95 4.69 -12.02 0.57
CA ALA A 95 4.04 -10.70 0.60
C ALA A 95 4.49 -9.82 -0.58
N VAL A 96 5.80 -9.82 -0.88
CA VAL A 96 6.39 -9.13 -2.02
C VAL A 96 5.79 -9.64 -3.33
N SER A 97 5.76 -10.97 -3.53
CA SER A 97 5.24 -11.57 -4.76
C SER A 97 3.77 -11.27 -5.01
N LYS A 98 2.95 -11.27 -3.95
CA LYS A 98 1.50 -10.99 -4.04
C LYS A 98 1.24 -9.51 -4.28
N ALA A 99 2.04 -8.62 -3.70
CA ALA A 99 1.96 -7.18 -4.00
C ALA A 99 2.33 -6.90 -5.47
N VAL A 100 3.36 -7.57 -6.00
CA VAL A 100 3.72 -7.51 -7.43
C VAL A 100 2.57 -8.06 -8.28
N ALA A 101 2.02 -9.22 -7.92
CA ALA A 101 0.92 -9.85 -8.66
C ALA A 101 -0.28 -8.92 -8.85
N THR A 102 -0.75 -8.29 -7.77
CA THR A 102 -1.87 -7.33 -7.86
C THR A 102 -1.52 -6.12 -8.71
N ASN A 103 -0.31 -5.57 -8.60
CA ASN A 103 0.09 -4.42 -9.40
C ASN A 103 0.32 -4.76 -10.88
N GLU A 104 0.74 -5.98 -11.19
CA GLU A 104 0.79 -6.48 -12.58
C GLU A 104 -0.62 -6.60 -13.17
N VAL A 105 -1.62 -7.03 -12.38
CA VAL A 105 -3.02 -7.01 -12.81
C VAL A 105 -3.51 -5.58 -13.07
N ASN A 106 -3.15 -4.62 -12.22
CA ASN A 106 -3.45 -3.21 -12.45
C ASN A 106 -2.81 -2.70 -13.75
N ALA A 107 -1.52 -2.99 -13.98
CA ALA A 107 -0.80 -2.61 -15.20
C ALA A 107 -1.38 -3.24 -16.47
N ALA A 108 -2.00 -4.42 -16.34
CA ALA A 108 -2.72 -5.11 -17.40
C ALA A 108 -4.19 -4.67 -17.54
N MET A 109 -4.59 -3.56 -16.91
CA MET A 109 -5.97 -3.02 -16.92
C MET A 109 -7.01 -4.01 -16.38
N GLY A 110 -6.61 -4.90 -15.47
CA GLY A 110 -7.52 -5.78 -14.75
C GLY A 110 -8.21 -5.09 -13.58
N THR A 111 -9.27 -5.73 -13.06
CA THR A 111 -9.98 -5.24 -11.88
C THR A 111 -9.10 -5.37 -10.63
N ILE A 112 -8.95 -4.27 -9.90
CA ILE A 112 -8.25 -4.21 -8.61
C ILE A 112 -9.08 -3.41 -7.59
N CYS A 113 -8.68 -3.45 -6.32
CA CYS A 113 -9.19 -2.56 -5.29
C CYS A 113 -8.12 -1.52 -4.92
N ALA A 114 -8.42 -0.23 -5.10
CA ALA A 114 -7.49 0.86 -4.80
C ALA A 114 -7.22 0.97 -3.29
N THR A 115 -5.94 1.04 -2.90
CA THR A 115 -5.53 1.12 -1.48
C THR A 115 -4.25 1.95 -1.26
N PRO A 116 -4.35 3.30 -1.11
CA PRO A 116 -5.51 4.14 -1.36
C PRO A 116 -5.70 4.51 -2.85
N THR A 117 -4.69 4.27 -3.70
CA THR A 117 -4.76 4.53 -5.14
C THR A 117 -4.59 3.25 -5.95
N ALA A 118 -4.86 3.31 -7.26
CA ALA A 118 -4.59 2.20 -8.17
C ALA A 118 -3.09 1.85 -8.22
N GLY A 119 -2.20 2.87 -8.15
CA GLY A 119 -0.76 2.67 -8.17
C GLY A 119 -0.16 2.01 -6.92
N SER A 120 -0.90 2.02 -5.82
CA SER A 120 -0.52 1.44 -4.52
C SER A 120 -1.36 0.21 -4.13
N ALA A 121 -2.20 -0.28 -5.05
CA ALA A 121 -3.22 -1.28 -4.80
C ALA A 121 -2.69 -2.65 -4.35
N GLY A 122 -1.40 -2.95 -4.54
CA GLY A 122 -0.83 -4.25 -4.22
C GLY A 122 -0.40 -4.42 -2.77
N VAL A 123 -0.10 -3.35 -2.02
CA VAL A 123 0.53 -3.49 -0.69
C VAL A 123 -0.40 -4.16 0.32
N VAL A 124 -1.63 -3.63 0.47
CA VAL A 124 -2.64 -4.14 1.41
C VAL A 124 -3.00 -5.60 1.13
N PRO A 125 -3.40 -6.00 -0.10
CA PRO A 125 -3.68 -7.41 -0.37
C PRO A 125 -2.43 -8.28 -0.31
N GLY A 126 -1.29 -7.81 -0.82
CA GLY A 126 -0.04 -8.57 -0.81
C GLY A 126 0.36 -9.01 0.59
N THR A 127 0.31 -8.08 1.55
CA THR A 127 0.59 -8.37 2.95
C THR A 127 -0.49 -9.24 3.59
N LEU A 128 -1.77 -8.92 3.43
CA LEU A 128 -2.90 -9.70 3.98
C LEU A 128 -2.82 -11.18 3.58
N PHE A 129 -2.71 -11.45 2.28
CA PHE A 129 -2.71 -12.81 1.76
C PHE A 129 -1.42 -13.58 2.04
N ALA A 130 -0.33 -12.91 2.42
CA ALA A 130 0.88 -13.56 2.92
C ALA A 130 0.77 -13.90 4.40
N VAL A 131 0.38 -12.93 5.24
CA VAL A 131 0.28 -13.15 6.70
C VAL A 131 -0.86 -14.10 7.08
N LYS A 132 -1.91 -14.23 6.25
CA LYS A 132 -3.02 -15.17 6.53
C LYS A 132 -2.54 -16.61 6.72
N ASN A 133 -1.47 -17.02 6.03
CA ASN A 133 -0.91 -18.37 6.15
C ASN A 133 -0.23 -18.62 7.50
N LYS A 134 0.23 -17.55 8.17
CA LYS A 134 0.86 -17.62 9.49
C LYS A 134 -0.16 -17.40 10.62
N LEU A 135 -1.08 -16.45 10.45
CA LEU A 135 -2.03 -16.04 11.48
C LEU A 135 -3.34 -16.84 11.47
N ASN A 136 -3.63 -17.57 10.38
CA ASN A 136 -4.86 -18.35 10.18
C ASN A 136 -6.16 -17.58 10.53
N PRO A 137 -6.35 -16.34 10.01
CA PRO A 137 -7.49 -15.51 10.36
C PRO A 137 -8.80 -16.06 9.79
N THR A 138 -9.91 -15.77 10.45
CA THR A 138 -11.25 -15.94 9.87
C THR A 138 -11.48 -14.91 8.74
N ARG A 139 -12.48 -15.15 7.89
CA ARG A 139 -12.88 -14.17 6.86
C ARG A 139 -13.27 -12.82 7.47
N GLU A 140 -13.93 -12.83 8.63
CA GLU A 140 -14.26 -11.59 9.35
C GLU A 140 -13.00 -10.84 9.79
N GLN A 141 -11.97 -11.53 10.28
CA GLN A 141 -10.69 -10.90 10.65
C GLN A 141 -9.96 -10.33 9.43
N MET A 142 -10.04 -10.98 8.27
CA MET A 142 -9.53 -10.44 7.01
C MET A 142 -10.28 -9.17 6.57
N ILE A 143 -11.60 -9.12 6.78
CA ILE A 143 -12.40 -7.92 6.53
C ILE A 143 -12.01 -6.80 7.50
N ARG A 144 -11.84 -7.13 8.79
CA ARG A 144 -11.38 -6.18 9.83
C ARG A 144 -10.00 -5.60 9.52
N PHE A 145 -9.09 -6.38 8.96
CA PHE A 145 -7.80 -5.87 8.47
C PHE A 145 -7.96 -4.74 7.44
N LEU A 146 -8.94 -4.85 6.54
CA LEU A 146 -9.24 -3.78 5.59
C LEU A 146 -9.83 -2.55 6.29
N PHE A 147 -10.67 -2.73 7.33
CA PHE A 147 -11.16 -1.61 8.15
C PHE A 147 -10.04 -0.92 8.94
N THR A 148 -9.11 -1.67 9.54
CA THR A 148 -7.94 -1.07 10.20
C THR A 148 -7.09 -0.30 9.20
N SER A 149 -6.80 -0.89 8.04
CA SER A 149 -6.10 -0.20 6.95
C SER A 149 -6.83 1.09 6.55
N GLY A 150 -8.16 0.99 6.38
CA GLY A 150 -9.04 2.11 6.05
C GLY A 150 -9.07 3.21 7.09
N ALA A 151 -8.98 2.89 8.38
CA ALA A 151 -8.96 3.87 9.48
C ALA A 151 -7.74 4.79 9.39
N PHE A 152 -6.55 4.21 9.20
CA PHE A 152 -5.34 4.99 9.00
C PHE A 152 -5.35 5.73 7.66
N GLY A 153 -5.84 5.10 6.59
CA GLY A 153 -6.00 5.75 5.29
C GLY A 153 -6.96 6.94 5.33
N PHE A 154 -8.03 6.85 6.12
CA PHE A 154 -8.98 7.93 6.36
C PHE A 154 -8.30 9.13 7.03
N VAL A 155 -7.47 8.90 8.07
CA VAL A 155 -6.71 9.99 8.71
C VAL A 155 -5.75 10.65 7.70
N VAL A 156 -5.01 9.85 6.92
CA VAL A 156 -4.07 10.38 5.93
C VAL A 156 -4.79 11.21 4.87
N ALA A 157 -5.91 10.72 4.35
CA ALA A 157 -6.67 11.41 3.31
C ALA A 157 -7.23 12.76 3.78
N ASN A 158 -7.65 12.87 5.06
CA ASN A 158 -8.24 14.08 5.60
C ASN A 158 -7.22 15.11 6.11
N ASN A 159 -6.01 14.69 6.50
CA ASN A 159 -5.01 15.57 7.10
C ASN A 159 -3.78 15.83 6.21
N ALA A 160 -3.61 15.07 5.13
CA ALA A 160 -2.47 15.18 4.23
C ALA A 160 -2.89 15.03 2.77
N SER A 161 -2.38 14.01 2.08
CA SER A 161 -2.73 13.68 0.72
C SER A 161 -2.53 12.18 0.49
N ILE A 162 -3.32 11.63 -0.44
CA ILE A 162 -3.16 10.27 -0.98
C ILE A 162 -2.81 10.28 -2.47
N SER A 163 -2.53 11.46 -3.05
CA SER A 163 -2.29 11.62 -4.49
C SER A 163 -0.80 11.69 -4.81
N GLY A 164 -0.34 10.87 -5.75
CA GLY A 164 1.03 10.90 -6.27
C GLY A 164 1.39 12.24 -6.90
N ALA A 165 0.48 12.80 -7.69
CA ALA A 165 0.61 14.13 -8.29
C ALA A 165 0.75 15.27 -7.26
N ALA A 166 0.13 15.16 -6.09
CA ALA A 166 0.17 16.19 -5.06
C ALA A 166 1.32 16.00 -4.07
N GLY A 167 1.50 14.78 -3.55
CA GLY A 167 2.39 14.49 -2.43
C GLY A 167 3.58 13.59 -2.74
N GLY A 168 3.73 13.14 -3.98
CA GLY A 168 4.71 12.11 -4.36
C GLY A 168 4.25 10.70 -3.99
N CYS A 169 5.07 9.69 -4.29
CA CYS A 169 4.72 8.29 -4.08
C CYS A 169 4.70 7.90 -2.59
N GLN A 170 5.29 8.73 -1.72
CA GLN A 170 5.09 8.63 -0.27
C GLN A 170 3.60 8.70 0.12
N ALA A 171 2.79 9.50 -0.60
CA ALA A 171 1.37 9.68 -0.33
C ALA A 171 0.53 8.48 -0.82
N GLU A 172 1.04 7.71 -1.77
CA GLU A 172 0.36 6.54 -2.33
C GLU A 172 0.89 5.25 -1.70
N VAL A 173 2.05 4.77 -2.17
CA VAL A 173 2.65 3.51 -1.74
C VAL A 173 3.15 3.62 -0.30
N GLY A 174 3.63 4.79 0.12
CA GLY A 174 4.02 5.00 1.52
C GLY A 174 2.84 4.88 2.48
N SER A 175 1.74 5.57 2.18
CA SER A 175 0.48 5.45 2.93
C SER A 175 -0.05 4.01 2.93
N ALA A 176 -0.10 3.35 1.77
CA ALA A 176 -0.55 1.96 1.66
C ALA A 176 0.29 1.00 2.51
N ALA A 177 1.62 1.19 2.51
CA ALA A 177 2.52 0.40 3.33
C ALA A 177 2.30 0.65 4.83
N ALA A 178 2.13 1.90 5.24
CA ALA A 178 1.89 2.23 6.64
C ALA A 178 0.50 1.74 7.13
N MET A 179 -0.54 1.87 6.29
CA MET A 179 -1.87 1.29 6.52
C MET A 179 -1.80 -0.22 6.73
N ALA A 180 -1.12 -0.93 5.82
CA ALA A 180 -0.95 -2.37 5.91
C ALA A 180 -0.17 -2.78 7.17
N ALA A 181 0.89 -2.06 7.53
CA ALA A 181 1.67 -2.34 8.74
C ALA A 181 0.78 -2.30 10.00
N ALA A 182 -0.04 -1.25 10.13
CA ALA A 182 -0.97 -1.10 11.26
C ALA A 182 -2.02 -2.22 11.30
N ALA A 183 -2.53 -2.63 10.14
CA ALA A 183 -3.51 -3.71 10.04
C ALA A 183 -2.92 -5.09 10.36
N ILE A 184 -1.66 -5.36 9.99
CA ILE A 184 -0.95 -6.59 10.37
C ILE A 184 -0.83 -6.66 11.89
N VAL A 185 -0.50 -5.54 12.56
CA VAL A 185 -0.39 -5.50 14.03
C VAL A 185 -1.71 -5.86 14.69
N GLU A 186 -2.84 -5.23 14.30
CA GLU A 186 -4.14 -5.57 14.88
C GLU A 186 -4.50 -7.04 14.63
N MET A 187 -4.33 -7.54 13.39
CA MET A 187 -4.63 -8.93 13.07
C MET A 187 -3.77 -9.93 13.87
N ALA A 188 -2.53 -9.56 14.19
CA ALA A 188 -1.63 -10.35 15.02
C ALA A 188 -1.91 -10.22 16.53
N GLY A 189 -2.90 -9.44 16.94
CA GLY A 189 -3.29 -9.25 18.34
C GLY A 189 -2.51 -8.17 19.08
N GLY A 190 -1.85 -7.27 18.37
CA GLY A 190 -1.19 -6.10 18.96
C GLY A 190 -2.19 -5.05 19.45
N THR A 191 -1.72 -4.14 20.30
CA THR A 191 -2.56 -3.06 20.84
C THR A 191 -2.81 -1.94 19.82
N PRO A 192 -3.86 -1.11 19.98
CA PRO A 192 -4.06 0.06 19.14
C PRO A 192 -2.83 0.97 19.06
N GLN A 193 -2.15 1.19 20.19
CA GLN A 193 -0.89 1.94 20.19
C GLN A 193 0.18 1.27 19.32
N GLN A 194 0.38 -0.05 19.38
CA GLN A 194 1.35 -0.74 18.53
C GLN A 194 1.02 -0.59 17.03
N SER A 195 -0.26 -0.57 16.65
CA SER A 195 -0.67 -0.31 15.27
C SER A 195 -0.25 1.09 14.81
N SER A 196 -0.38 2.09 15.69
CA SER A 196 0.11 3.45 15.46
C SER A 196 1.65 3.51 15.35
N GLU A 197 2.36 2.75 16.19
CA GLU A 197 3.83 2.64 16.09
C GLU A 197 4.27 2.04 14.75
N ALA A 198 3.64 0.95 14.31
CA ALA A 198 3.95 0.31 13.03
C ALA A 198 3.71 1.26 11.86
N PHE A 199 2.56 1.96 11.85
CA PHE A 199 2.28 2.99 10.86
C PHE A 199 3.40 4.04 10.81
N ALA A 200 3.74 4.61 11.97
CA ALA A 200 4.74 5.67 12.07
C ALA A 200 6.14 5.19 11.61
N ILE A 201 6.53 3.97 12.00
CA ILE A 201 7.81 3.36 11.58
C ILE A 201 7.84 3.17 10.07
N THR A 202 6.80 2.59 9.47
CA THR A 202 6.75 2.40 8.02
C THR A 202 6.76 3.73 7.29
N MET A 203 5.90 4.67 7.68
CA MET A 203 5.75 5.93 6.95
C MET A 203 7.04 6.76 6.97
N LYS A 204 7.78 6.81 8.09
CA LYS A 204 9.09 7.48 8.14
C LYS A 204 10.09 6.94 7.12
N ASN A 205 10.08 5.64 6.86
CA ASN A 205 10.96 5.03 5.85
C ASN A 205 10.51 5.31 4.41
N MET A 206 9.30 5.82 4.22
CA MET A 206 8.71 6.13 2.92
C MET A 206 8.69 7.64 2.63
N LEU A 207 9.08 8.49 3.59
CA LEU A 207 9.14 9.95 3.42
C LEU A 207 10.12 10.35 2.31
N GLY A 208 9.72 11.32 1.49
CA GLY A 208 10.51 11.86 0.39
C GLY A 208 10.45 11.06 -0.91
N LEU A 209 9.68 9.96 -0.97
CA LEU A 209 9.52 9.19 -2.21
C LEU A 209 8.80 10.02 -3.29
N VAL A 210 9.55 10.37 -4.33
CA VAL A 210 9.08 11.08 -5.54
C VAL A 210 8.14 10.23 -6.40
N CYS A 211 7.25 10.83 -7.18
CA CYS A 211 6.41 10.10 -8.15
C CYS A 211 6.81 10.48 -9.56
N ASP A 212 7.69 9.72 -10.20
CA ASP A 212 8.18 10.01 -11.56
C ASP A 212 8.15 8.74 -12.42
N PRO A 213 6.95 8.23 -12.77
CA PRO A 213 6.80 6.98 -13.50
C PRO A 213 7.25 7.08 -14.95
N VAL A 214 7.93 6.05 -15.45
CA VAL A 214 8.36 5.95 -16.85
C VAL A 214 7.14 5.98 -17.76
N ALA A 215 7.20 6.82 -18.80
CA ALA A 215 6.12 6.99 -19.77
C ALA A 215 4.77 7.41 -19.14
N GLY A 216 4.77 7.94 -17.91
CA GLY A 216 3.54 8.25 -17.18
C GLY A 216 2.71 7.01 -16.79
N LEU A 217 3.27 5.80 -16.93
CA LEU A 217 2.55 4.55 -16.72
C LEU A 217 2.69 4.05 -15.28
N VAL A 218 1.62 3.45 -14.75
CA VAL A 218 1.58 2.86 -13.40
C VAL A 218 2.27 1.48 -13.40
N GLU A 219 3.54 1.47 -13.78
CA GLU A 219 4.33 0.28 -14.06
C GLU A 219 5.72 0.39 -13.44
N VAL A 220 6.57 1.25 -14.01
CA VAL A 220 7.95 1.47 -13.56
C VAL A 220 8.04 2.86 -12.95
N PRO A 221 8.37 3.00 -11.65
CA PRO A 221 8.80 1.96 -10.70
C PRO A 221 7.64 1.40 -9.84
N CYS A 222 6.40 1.73 -10.14
CA CYS A 222 5.23 1.51 -9.28
C CYS A 222 5.08 0.06 -8.79
N VAL A 223 5.26 -0.93 -9.67
CA VAL A 223 5.12 -2.36 -9.31
C VAL A 223 6.14 -2.77 -8.26
N LYS A 224 7.41 -2.37 -8.44
CA LYS A 224 8.49 -2.71 -7.49
C LYS A 224 8.40 -1.88 -6.21
N ARG A 225 7.80 -0.70 -6.27
CA ARG A 225 7.49 0.07 -5.06
C ARG A 225 6.45 -0.62 -4.19
N ASN A 226 5.44 -1.29 -4.77
CA ASN A 226 4.47 -2.07 -4.00
C ASN A 226 5.13 -3.28 -3.31
N ALA A 227 6.04 -3.96 -4.01
CA ALA A 227 6.91 -4.98 -3.42
C ALA A 227 7.65 -4.46 -2.17
N MET A 228 8.37 -3.35 -2.31
CA MET A 228 9.15 -2.78 -1.20
C MET A 228 8.26 -2.23 -0.09
N GLY A 229 7.09 -1.69 -0.43
CA GLY A 229 6.06 -1.29 0.52
C GLY A 229 5.60 -2.46 1.37
N ALA A 230 5.24 -3.59 0.75
CA ALA A 230 4.82 -4.80 1.46
C ALA A 230 5.91 -5.33 2.39
N ALA A 231 7.18 -5.32 1.94
CA ALA A 231 8.29 -5.74 2.78
C ALA A 231 8.47 -4.85 4.02
N ASN A 232 8.40 -3.53 3.83
CA ASN A 232 8.49 -2.55 4.91
C ASN A 232 7.33 -2.70 5.91
N SER A 233 6.12 -2.97 5.42
CA SER A 233 4.94 -3.19 6.26
C SER A 233 5.10 -4.38 7.20
N VAL A 234 5.51 -5.54 6.67
CA VAL A 234 5.68 -6.77 7.48
C VAL A 234 6.75 -6.56 8.54
N VAL A 235 7.91 -6.02 8.16
CA VAL A 235 9.04 -5.81 9.07
C VAL A 235 8.68 -4.78 10.15
N ALA A 236 8.03 -3.67 9.80
CA ALA A 236 7.61 -2.66 10.76
C ALA A 236 6.54 -3.18 11.73
N ALA A 237 5.63 -4.05 11.27
CA ALA A 237 4.67 -4.71 12.14
C ALA A 237 5.37 -5.61 13.18
N ASP A 238 6.34 -6.43 12.75
CA ASP A 238 7.17 -7.23 13.67
C ASP A 238 7.91 -6.34 14.68
N MET A 239 8.48 -5.20 14.24
CA MET A 239 9.14 -4.24 15.13
C MET A 239 8.19 -3.70 16.20
N ALA A 240 6.98 -3.26 15.81
CA ALA A 240 5.99 -2.72 16.74
C ALA A 240 5.47 -3.79 17.72
N LEU A 241 5.21 -5.01 17.23
CA LEU A 241 4.82 -6.16 18.06
C LEU A 241 5.91 -6.54 19.06
N ALA A 242 7.18 -6.41 18.68
CA ALA A 242 8.34 -6.58 19.58
C ALA A 242 8.51 -5.44 20.60
N GLY A 243 7.69 -4.39 20.53
CA GLY A 243 7.72 -3.25 21.46
C GLY A 243 8.67 -2.12 21.04
N VAL A 244 9.16 -2.12 19.79
CA VAL A 244 9.89 -0.98 19.24
C VAL A 244 8.92 0.19 19.06
N LYS A 245 9.27 1.34 19.63
CA LYS A 245 8.45 2.55 19.57
C LYS A 245 9.03 3.57 18.60
N SER A 246 8.17 4.22 17.84
CA SER A 246 8.50 5.44 17.13
C SER A 246 8.76 6.55 18.15
N ARG A 247 9.84 7.31 17.95
CA ARG A 247 10.12 8.51 18.75
C ARG A 247 9.31 9.72 18.34
N ILE A 248 8.84 9.74 17.09
CA ILE A 248 7.97 10.79 16.56
C ILE A 248 6.56 10.22 16.46
N PRO A 249 5.55 10.85 17.06
CA PRO A 249 4.16 10.39 17.01
C PRO A 249 3.64 10.24 15.57
N CYS A 250 2.71 9.31 15.38
CA CYS A 250 2.14 9.01 14.06
C CYS A 250 1.57 10.24 13.34
N ASP A 251 0.80 11.06 14.04
CA ASP A 251 0.20 12.28 13.46
C ASP A 251 1.24 13.30 12.99
N GLU A 252 2.36 13.43 13.71
CA GLU A 252 3.47 14.29 13.29
C GLU A 252 4.18 13.74 12.05
N VAL A 253 4.29 12.40 11.93
CA VAL A 253 4.83 11.77 10.71
C VAL A 253 3.92 12.02 9.51
N ILE A 254 2.59 11.97 9.70
CA ILE A 254 1.61 12.31 8.64
C ILE A 254 1.76 13.79 8.25
N GLY A 255 1.89 14.70 9.23
CA GLY A 255 2.16 16.12 8.97
C GLY A 255 3.47 16.34 8.21
N ALA A 256 4.54 15.65 8.60
CA ALA A 256 5.83 15.72 7.90
C ALA A 256 5.73 15.23 6.45
N MET A 257 4.98 14.14 6.20
CA MET A 257 4.70 13.67 4.84
C MET A 257 4.00 14.76 4.01
N PHE A 258 2.99 15.43 4.59
CA PHE A 258 2.27 16.51 3.93
C PHE A 258 3.19 17.68 3.55
N GLU A 259 3.97 18.18 4.51
CA GLU A 259 4.92 19.28 4.29
C GLU A 259 5.98 18.93 3.23
N ILE A 260 6.53 17.71 3.28
CA ILE A 260 7.45 17.21 2.25
C ILE A 260 6.77 17.21 0.88
N GLY A 261 5.52 16.75 0.79
CA GLY A 261 4.75 16.75 -0.45
C GLY A 261 4.55 18.15 -1.02
N GLN A 262 4.16 19.11 -0.19
CA GLN A 262 3.98 20.51 -0.59
C GLN A 262 5.28 21.15 -1.10
N SER A 263 6.41 20.85 -0.44
CA SER A 263 7.73 21.37 -0.80
C SER A 263 8.38 20.66 -2.00
N MET A 264 7.84 19.51 -2.43
CA MET A 264 8.40 18.71 -3.51
C MET A 264 8.35 19.48 -4.85
N PRO A 265 9.47 19.61 -5.60
CA PRO A 265 9.45 20.24 -6.91
C PRO A 265 8.45 19.57 -7.85
N SER A 266 7.74 20.36 -8.69
CA SER A 266 6.75 19.81 -9.63
C SER A 266 7.35 18.79 -10.60
N ALA A 267 8.62 18.95 -10.98
CA ALA A 267 9.36 18.01 -11.84
C ALA A 267 9.60 16.64 -11.19
N LEU A 268 9.51 16.53 -9.86
CA LEU A 268 9.67 15.28 -9.10
C LEU A 268 8.34 14.70 -8.60
N ARG A 269 7.24 15.36 -8.94
CA ARG A 269 5.89 14.79 -8.89
C ARG A 269 5.59 14.16 -10.25
N GLU A 270 4.35 13.70 -10.44
CA GLU A 270 3.85 12.85 -11.55
C GLU A 270 3.91 13.48 -12.96
N THR A 271 4.88 14.37 -13.22
CA THR A 271 5.07 15.10 -14.47
C THR A 271 6.06 14.42 -15.43
N ALA A 272 6.75 13.35 -15.02
CA ALA A 272 7.73 12.60 -15.83
C ALA A 272 8.96 13.43 -16.28
N LYS A 273 9.30 14.51 -15.57
CA LYS A 273 10.25 15.54 -16.05
C LYS A 273 11.60 15.60 -15.32
N GLY A 274 11.72 15.03 -14.12
CA GLY A 274 12.85 15.33 -13.24
C GLY A 274 13.60 14.14 -12.64
N GLY A 275 13.04 12.94 -12.64
CA GLY A 275 13.59 11.79 -11.94
C GLY A 275 13.87 10.58 -12.84
N LEU A 276 13.31 9.43 -12.45
CA LEU A 276 13.51 8.15 -13.14
C LEU A 276 13.02 8.17 -14.60
N ALA A 277 11.88 8.81 -14.86
CA ALA A 277 11.31 8.91 -16.20
C ALA A 277 12.21 9.73 -17.14
N ALA A 278 12.91 10.73 -16.60
CA ALA A 278 13.79 11.62 -17.36
C ALA A 278 15.16 11.01 -17.73
N THR A 279 15.47 9.80 -17.25
CA THR A 279 16.71 9.08 -17.57
C THR A 279 16.78 8.70 -19.06
N PRO A 280 17.99 8.43 -19.62
CA PRO A 280 18.11 8.02 -21.02
C PRO A 280 17.24 6.81 -21.39
N THR A 281 17.24 5.77 -20.54
CA THR A 281 16.40 4.59 -20.75
C THR A 281 14.92 4.90 -20.56
N GLY A 282 14.54 5.73 -19.57
CA GLY A 282 13.15 6.13 -19.36
C GLY A 282 12.55 6.83 -20.58
N LYS A 283 13.27 7.82 -21.13
CA LYS A 283 12.88 8.53 -22.36
C LYS A 283 12.82 7.62 -23.58
N TRP A 284 13.77 6.68 -23.69
CA TRP A 284 13.76 5.70 -24.78
C TRP A 284 12.54 4.78 -24.72
N LEU A 285 12.17 4.30 -23.52
CA LEU A 285 10.98 3.45 -23.31
C LEU A 285 9.70 4.22 -23.63
N GLU A 286 9.57 5.47 -23.18
CA GLU A 286 8.44 6.33 -23.51
C GLU A 286 8.26 6.51 -25.03
N ALA A 287 9.34 6.85 -25.75
CA ALA A 287 9.31 6.99 -27.20
C ALA A 287 8.92 5.68 -27.91
N LYS A 288 9.40 4.54 -27.41
CA LYS A 288 9.07 3.21 -27.95
C LYS A 288 7.57 2.89 -27.79
N ILE A 289 6.95 3.33 -26.70
CA ILE A 289 5.54 3.02 -26.37
C ILE A 289 4.57 3.93 -27.14
N PHE A 290 4.81 5.26 -27.17
CA PHE A 290 3.85 6.21 -27.74
C PHE A 290 4.11 6.62 -29.20
N GLY A 291 5.26 6.27 -29.79
CA GLY A 291 5.45 6.30 -31.25
C GLY A 291 6.79 6.84 -31.77
N GLY A 292 7.53 5.99 -32.49
CA GLY A 292 7.77 6.22 -33.93
C GLY A 292 9.04 6.90 -34.45
N ALA A 293 10.04 7.28 -33.63
CA ALA A 293 11.29 7.85 -34.16
C ALA A 293 12.54 7.15 -33.61
N VAL A 294 13.38 6.73 -34.57
CA VAL A 294 14.72 6.15 -34.40
C VAL A 294 15.54 7.01 -33.45
N VAL A 295 15.90 6.46 -32.29
CA VAL A 295 17.10 6.91 -31.58
C VAL A 295 18.10 5.79 -31.74
N GLY A 296 19.11 6.06 -32.57
CA GLY A 296 20.19 5.14 -32.87
C GLY A 296 20.74 4.52 -31.60
N SER A 297 21.02 3.23 -31.68
CA SER A 297 21.74 2.49 -30.65
C SER A 297 23.11 3.12 -30.41
N GLY A 298 23.18 4.09 -29.51
CA GLY A 298 24.41 4.47 -28.84
C GLY A 298 24.69 3.44 -27.76
N ARG A 299 25.29 2.31 -28.17
CA ARG A 299 26.16 1.56 -27.27
C ARG A 299 27.42 2.37 -27.02
#